data_AF-A0A1E4RAH8-F1
#
_entry.id   AF-A0A1E4RAH8-F1
#
_cell.length_a   1.000
_cell.length_b   1.000
_cell.length_c   1.000
_cell.angle_alpha   90.00
_cell.angle_beta   90.00
_cell.angle_gamma   90.00
#
_symmetry.space_group_name_H-M   'P 1'
#
loop_
_entity.id
_entity.type
_entity.pdbx_description
1 polymer ?
#
loop_
_entity_poly.entity_id
_entity_poly.type
_entity_poly.pdbx_seq_one_letter_code
_entity_poly.pdbx_strand_id
1 'polypeptide(L)'
;MALVNFKSTLSNKRNFQEITKGRPDLVEKISNAFFDDVIVRIYEHKGTVIIHSESEKSGHASVSNPYRDIQEWEIEYAIDHFLKEENVNRYLDRNSGVMHLNSKVNNQIKK
;
A
#
# COMPACT_ATOMS: atom_id res chain seq x y z
N MET A 1 28.69 28.04 11.80
CA MET A 1 28.49 26.77 11.07
C MET A 1 27.13 26.22 11.43
N ALA A 2 26.15 26.29 10.52
CA ALA A 2 24.83 25.74 10.76
C ALA A 2 24.84 24.25 10.42
N LEU A 3 24.52 23.38 11.39
CA LEU A 3 24.22 21.97 11.14
C LEU A 3 22.93 21.92 10.33
N VAL A 4 23.05 21.71 9.02
CA VAL A 4 21.92 21.38 8.16
C VAL A 4 21.50 19.96 8.54
N ASN A 5 20.31 19.84 9.11
CA ASN A 5 19.72 18.58 9.57
C ASN A 5 19.38 17.72 8.33
N PHE A 6 20.35 16.94 7.84
CA PHE A 6 20.25 16.14 6.60
C PHE A 6 19.08 15.13 6.57
N LYS A 7 18.42 14.87 7.70
CA LYS A 7 17.23 14.00 7.75
C LYS A 7 15.96 14.66 7.21
N SER A 8 15.81 15.98 7.27
CA SER A 8 14.55 16.64 6.93
C SER A 8 14.38 16.99 5.44
N THR A 9 15.45 16.93 4.63
CA THR A 9 15.38 17.21 3.19
C THR A 9 15.06 15.98 2.33
N LEU A 10 15.06 14.77 2.92
CA LEU A 10 14.71 13.52 2.24
C LEU A 10 13.23 13.12 2.39
N SER A 11 12.49 13.65 3.37
CA SER A 11 11.12 13.18 3.65
C SER A 11 10.08 13.63 2.62
N ASN A 12 10.32 14.72 1.88
CA ASN A 12 9.37 15.17 0.84
C ASN A 12 9.44 14.37 -0.48
N LYS A 13 10.42 13.47 -0.65
CA LYS A 13 10.61 12.73 -1.91
C LYS A 13 10.00 11.33 -1.93
N ARG A 14 9.46 10.82 -0.82
CA ARG A 14 8.94 9.44 -0.69
C ARG A 14 7.47 9.41 -0.30
N ASN A 15 6.67 10.30 -0.89
CA ASN A 15 5.23 10.33 -0.69
C ASN A 15 4.52 9.77 -1.93
N PHE A 16 3.55 8.90 -1.68
CA PHE A 16 2.64 8.44 -2.70
C PHE A 16 1.46 9.40 -2.82
N GLN A 17 1.07 9.71 -4.05
CA GLN A 17 -0.11 10.52 -4.34
C GLN A 17 -1.33 9.62 -4.51
N GLU A 18 -2.44 9.94 -3.84
CA GLU A 18 -3.70 9.24 -4.07
C GLU A 18 -4.27 9.61 -5.46
N ILE A 19 -4.53 8.58 -6.26
CA ILE A 19 -5.07 8.70 -7.63
C ILE A 19 -6.40 7.94 -7.81
N THR A 20 -7.01 7.46 -6.73
CA THR A 20 -8.26 6.67 -6.72
C THR A 20 -9.35 7.26 -7.63
N LYS A 21 -9.60 8.58 -7.52
CA LYS A 21 -10.65 9.27 -8.30
C LYS A 21 -10.41 9.24 -9.82
N GLY A 22 -9.17 9.07 -10.25
CA GLY A 22 -8.79 8.98 -11.67
C GLY A 22 -8.83 7.56 -12.24
N ARG A 23 -9.23 6.56 -11.44
CA ARG A 23 -9.21 5.13 -11.78
C ARG A 23 -10.53 4.41 -11.38
N PRO A 24 -11.71 4.95 -11.72
CA PRO A 24 -12.99 4.36 -11.30
C PRO A 24 -13.19 2.93 -11.84
N ASP A 25 -12.65 2.63 -13.02
CA ASP A 25 -12.69 1.32 -13.66
C ASP A 25 -11.94 0.24 -12.87
N LEU A 26 -10.79 0.60 -12.28
CA LEU A 26 -10.02 -0.31 -11.43
C LEU A 26 -10.72 -0.51 -10.08
N VAL A 27 -11.24 0.58 -9.49
CA VAL A 27 -11.99 0.50 -8.24
C VAL A 27 -13.19 -0.43 -8.39
N GLU A 28 -13.99 -0.28 -9.45
CA GLU A 28 -15.14 -1.12 -9.71
C GLU A 28 -14.76 -2.60 -9.89
N LYS A 29 -13.72 -2.89 -10.68
CA LYS A 29 -13.24 -4.28 -10.88
C LYS A 29 -12.78 -4.92 -9.58
N ILE A 30 -12.08 -4.17 -8.74
CA ILE A 30 -11.55 -4.67 -7.47
C ILE A 30 -12.72 -4.89 -6.50
N SER A 31 -13.60 -3.89 -6.32
CA SER A 31 -14.75 -4.01 -5.42
C SER A 31 -15.66 -5.18 -5.80
N ASN A 32 -15.91 -5.41 -7.09
CA ASN A 32 -16.72 -6.55 -7.56
C ASN A 32 -16.09 -7.93 -7.33
N ALA A 33 -14.78 -7.99 -7.09
CA ALA A 33 -14.08 -9.24 -6.80
C ALA A 33 -14.21 -9.66 -5.31
N PHE A 34 -14.70 -8.77 -4.44
CA PHE A 34 -14.91 -9.05 -3.03
C PHE A 34 -16.39 -9.26 -2.72
N PHE A 35 -16.67 -10.17 -1.78
CA PHE A 35 -18.04 -10.45 -1.30
C PHE A 35 -18.52 -9.49 -0.22
N ASP A 36 -17.60 -8.74 0.39
CA ASP A 36 -17.86 -7.79 1.48
C ASP A 36 -17.70 -6.34 0.98
N ASP A 37 -18.23 -5.37 1.75
CA ASP A 37 -17.99 -3.94 1.50
C ASP A 37 -16.50 -3.62 1.67
N VAL A 38 -15.81 -3.42 0.54
CA VAL A 38 -14.37 -3.12 0.50
C VAL A 38 -14.13 -1.69 0.05
N ILE A 39 -13.35 -0.96 0.85
CA ILE A 39 -12.83 0.36 0.48
C ILE A 39 -11.54 0.15 -0.31
N VAL A 40 -11.52 0.62 -1.56
CA VAL A 40 -10.33 0.57 -2.42
C VAL A 40 -9.74 1.96 -2.57
N ARG A 41 -8.43 2.08 -2.37
CA ARG A 41 -7.66 3.31 -2.60
C ARG A 41 -6.41 2.98 -3.41
N ILE A 42 -6.08 3.85 -4.37
CA ILE A 42 -4.98 3.65 -5.30
C ILE A 42 -4.01 4.82 -5.18
N TYR A 43 -2.73 4.51 -5.04
CA TYR A 43 -1.68 5.48 -4.83
C TYR A 43 -0.51 5.27 -5.80
N GLU A 44 0.16 6.35 -6.18
CA GLU A 44 1.28 6.31 -7.13
C GLU A 44 2.50 7.09 -6.63
N HIS A 45 3.70 6.53 -6.85
CA HIS A 45 4.96 7.23 -6.73
C HIS A 45 5.95 6.76 -7.81
N LYS A 46 6.27 7.63 -8.78
CA LYS A 46 7.30 7.36 -9.83
C LYS A 46 7.13 5.99 -10.51
N GLY A 47 5.91 5.69 -10.93
CA GLY A 47 5.57 4.43 -11.60
C GLY A 47 5.35 3.24 -10.66
N THR A 48 5.66 3.37 -9.36
CA THR A 48 5.20 2.39 -8.37
C THR A 48 3.75 2.68 -8.03
N VAL A 49 2.91 1.65 -8.08
CA VAL A 49 1.49 1.72 -7.72
C VAL A 49 1.26 0.88 -6.47
N ILE A 50 0.54 1.46 -5.52
CA ILE A 50 0.01 0.76 -4.35
C ILE A 50 -1.51 0.75 -4.46
N ILE A 51 -2.10 -0.44 -4.46
CA ILE A 51 -3.54 -0.63 -4.36
C ILE A 51 -3.80 -1.13 -2.94
N HIS A 52 -4.49 -0.31 -2.14
CA HIS A 52 -4.93 -0.67 -0.80
C HIS A 52 -6.41 -1.01 -0.83
N SER A 53 -6.77 -2.16 -0.28
CA SER A 53 -8.15 -2.60 -0.10
C SER A 53 -8.36 -3.00 1.36
N GLU A 54 -9.38 -2.41 1.99
CA GLU A 54 -9.69 -2.63 3.40
C GLU A 54 -11.15 -3.04 3.55
N SER A 55 -11.38 -4.02 4.42
CA SER A 55 -12.69 -4.45 4.91
C SER A 55 -12.69 -4.43 6.43
N GLU A 56 -13.85 -4.65 7.07
CA GLU A 56 -13.92 -4.75 8.54
C GLU A 56 -13.01 -5.84 9.13
N LYS A 57 -12.62 -6.86 8.36
CA LYS A 57 -11.93 -8.07 8.85
C LYS A 57 -10.49 -8.21 8.38
N SER A 58 -10.07 -7.43 7.39
CA SER A 58 -8.72 -7.55 6.82
C SER A 58 -8.32 -6.33 6.01
N GLY A 59 -7.03 -5.99 6.10
CA GLY A 59 -6.36 -5.04 5.22
C GLY A 59 -5.45 -5.77 4.23
N HIS A 60 -5.49 -5.35 2.97
CA HIS A 60 -4.63 -5.85 1.92
C HIS A 60 -4.01 -4.69 1.14
N ALA A 61 -2.72 -4.79 0.84
CA ALA A 61 -2.05 -3.88 -0.08
C ALA A 61 -1.28 -4.66 -1.14
N SER A 62 -1.41 -4.25 -2.39
CA SER A 62 -0.61 -4.74 -3.51
C SER A 62 0.33 -3.63 -3.97
N VAL A 63 1.63 -3.90 -4.01
CA VAL A 63 2.67 -2.98 -4.47
C VAL A 63 3.24 -3.52 -5.78
N SER A 64 3.38 -2.67 -6.78
CA SER A 64 3.89 -3.06 -8.10
C SER A 64 4.64 -1.92 -8.79
N ASN A 65 5.62 -2.26 -9.61
CA ASN A 65 6.26 -1.32 -10.53
C ASN A 65 6.62 -2.05 -11.83
N PRO A 66 6.11 -1.65 -13.00
CA PRO A 66 6.35 -2.36 -14.26
C PRO A 66 7.73 -2.04 -14.88
N TYR A 67 8.46 -1.06 -14.36
CA TYR A 67 9.71 -0.58 -14.95
C TYR A 67 10.96 -1.01 -14.17
N ARG A 68 10.80 -1.49 -12.93
CA ARG A 68 11.90 -1.90 -12.05
C ARG A 68 11.39 -2.75 -10.89
N ASP A 69 12.33 -3.38 -10.20
CA ASP A 69 12.04 -4.05 -8.93
C ASP A 69 11.49 -3.08 -7.88
N ILE A 70 10.57 -3.60 -7.06
CA ILE A 70 10.00 -2.91 -5.91
C ILE A 70 11.10 -2.75 -4.86
N GLN A 71 11.27 -1.53 -4.35
CA GLN A 71 12.25 -1.23 -3.32
C GLN A 71 11.65 -1.43 -1.93
N GLU A 72 12.47 -1.86 -0.97
CA GLU A 72 12.01 -2.17 0.40
C GLU A 72 11.26 -0.99 1.06
N TRP A 73 11.72 0.25 0.86
CA TRP A 73 11.06 1.42 1.44
C TRP A 73 9.62 1.61 0.92
N GLU A 74 9.28 1.11 -0.27
CA GLU A 74 7.93 1.19 -0.85
C GLU A 74 6.99 0.19 -0.16
N ILE A 75 7.55 -0.96 0.21
CA ILE A 75 6.87 -1.99 1.01
C ILE A 75 6.67 -1.46 2.43
N GLU A 76 7.70 -0.90 3.06
CA GLU A 76 7.62 -0.27 4.38
C GLU A 76 6.61 0.87 4.40
N TYR A 77 6.62 1.74 3.38
CA TYR A 77 5.63 2.81 3.24
C TYR A 77 4.20 2.26 3.24
N ALA A 78 3.94 1.20 2.46
CA ALA A 78 2.63 0.58 2.38
C ALA A 78 2.18 -0.01 3.73
N ILE A 79 3.09 -0.66 4.45
CA ILE A 79 2.82 -1.22 5.77
C ILE A 79 2.50 -0.10 6.77
N ASP A 80 3.36 0.91 6.87
CA ASP A 80 3.25 1.97 7.87
C ASP A 80 2.02 2.87 7.67
N HIS A 81 1.69 3.18 6.40
CA HIS A 81 0.64 4.16 6.08
C HIS A 81 -0.74 3.52 5.92
N PHE A 82 -0.81 2.28 5.44
CA PHE A 82 -2.08 1.65 5.09
C PHE A 82 -2.44 0.50 6.03
N LEU A 83 -1.54 -0.46 6.23
CA LEU A 83 -1.86 -1.64 7.05
C LEU A 83 -1.75 -1.37 8.55
N LYS A 84 -0.82 -0.51 8.98
CA LYS A 84 -0.59 -0.08 10.38
C LYS A 84 -0.43 -1.25 11.37
N GLU A 85 0.14 -2.35 10.90
CA GLU A 85 0.25 -3.61 11.63
C GLU A 85 1.69 -4.09 11.65
N GLU A 86 2.14 -4.63 12.79
CA GLU A 86 3.51 -5.14 12.94
C GLU A 86 3.67 -6.51 12.25
N ASN A 87 2.59 -7.29 12.17
CA ASN A 87 2.59 -8.67 11.64
C ASN A 87 1.91 -8.77 10.28
N VAL A 88 2.52 -8.17 9.26
CA VAL A 88 2.07 -8.25 7.87
C VAL A 88 2.71 -9.45 7.17
N ASN A 89 1.89 -10.32 6.59
CA ASN A 89 2.36 -11.37 5.69
C ASN A 89 2.70 -10.76 4.32
N ARG A 90 3.91 -11.03 3.83
CA ARG A 90 4.44 -10.51 2.56
C ARG A 90 4.65 -11.67 1.59
N TYR A 91 4.09 -11.56 0.39
CA TYR A 91 4.21 -12.56 -0.66
C TYR A 91 4.49 -11.88 -2.01
N LEU A 92 5.60 -12.26 -2.66
CA LEU A 92 5.91 -11.82 -4.02
C LEU A 92 5.38 -12.85 -5.03
N ASP A 93 4.42 -12.43 -5.86
CA ASP A 93 4.07 -13.18 -7.06
C ASP A 93 5.14 -12.95 -8.13
N ARG A 94 5.94 -14.00 -8.39
CA ARG A 94 7.04 -13.93 -9.36
C ARG A 94 6.57 -13.84 -10.81
N ASN A 95 5.32 -14.22 -11.10
CA ASN A 95 4.80 -14.17 -12.47
C ASN A 95 4.36 -12.75 -12.83
N SER A 96 3.74 -12.05 -11.89
CA SER A 96 3.26 -10.66 -12.08
C SER A 96 4.23 -9.59 -11.60
N GLY A 97 5.20 -9.96 -10.75
CA GLY A 97 6.10 -9.01 -10.09
C GLY A 97 5.41 -8.20 -9.00
N VAL A 98 4.22 -8.60 -8.56
CA VAL A 98 3.43 -7.90 -7.54
C VAL A 98 3.78 -8.39 -6.15
N MET A 99 4.07 -7.46 -5.25
CA MET A 99 4.21 -7.72 -3.82
C MET A 99 2.85 -7.57 -3.13
N HIS A 100 2.34 -8.66 -2.60
CA HIS A 100 1.12 -8.72 -1.82
C HIS A 100 1.42 -8.64 -0.33
N LEU A 101 0.72 -7.75 0.36
CA LEU A 101 0.85 -7.48 1.79
C LEU A 101 -0.52 -7.69 2.45
N ASN A 102 -0.59 -8.57 3.43
CA ASN A 102 -1.82 -8.93 4.13
C ASN A 102 -1.67 -8.71 5.63
N SER A 103 -2.51 -7.86 6.21
CA SER A 103 -2.73 -7.88 7.66
C SER A 103 -3.91 -8.79 7.99
N LYS A 104 -3.72 -9.72 8.92
CA LYS A 104 -4.86 -10.35 9.60
C LYS A 104 -5.31 -9.37 10.66
N VAL A 105 -6.57 -8.94 10.63
CA VAL A 105 -7.11 -8.20 11.78
C VAL A 105 -7.07 -9.16 12.97
N ASN A 106 -6.22 -8.82 13.93
CA ASN A 106 -6.34 -9.40 15.25
C ASN A 106 -7.63 -8.82 15.83
N ASN A 107 -8.62 -9.66 16.12
CA ASN A 107 -9.82 -9.27 16.86
C ASN A 107 -9.39 -8.80 18.27
N GLN A 108 -8.81 -7.60 18.38
CA GLN A 108 -8.79 -6.88 19.64
C GLN A 108 -10.18 -6.33 19.83
N ILE A 109 -11.02 -7.20 20.37
CA ILE A 109 -12.24 -6.86 21.08
C ILE A 109 -11.91 -5.62 21.92
N LYS A 110 -12.49 -4.47 21.55
CA LYS A 110 -12.60 -3.34 22.46
C LYS A 110 -13.32 -3.86 23.70
N LYS A 111 -12.55 -4.11 24.77
CA LYS A 111 -13.09 -4.32 26.11
C LYS A 111 -13.54 -2.98 26.68
#